data_AF-A0A6S7HUP1-F1
#
_entry.id   AF-A0A6S7HUP1-F1
#
_cell.length_a   1.000
_cell.length_b   1.000
_cell.length_c   1.000
_cell.angle_alpha   90.00
_cell.angle_beta   90.00
_cell.angle_gamma   90.00
#
_symmetry.space_group_name_H-M   'P 1'
#
loop_
_entity.id
_entity.type
_entity.pdbx_description
1 polymer ?
#
loop_
_entity_poly.entity_id
_entity_poly.type
_entity_poly.pdbx_seq_one_letter_code
_entity_poly.pdbx_strand_id
1 'polypeptide(L)'
;MAQGFKHRLLQELHSRLQSSKYQKRLSIQTLKLHEPPVKANCVAWLGSSIFGSLEVLADRSVLRLDYIRDPSIPDWCSFSSRTNENGDVLASEQKPLTPKKLNFGSPSKS
;
A
#
# COMPACT_ATOMS: atom_id res chain seq x y z
N MET A 1 4.30 -14.45 -17.33
CA MET A 1 5.21 -14.89 -16.24
C MET A 1 6.21 -15.84 -16.84
N ALA A 2 7.48 -15.76 -16.43
CA ALA A 2 8.50 -16.68 -16.93
C ALA A 2 8.17 -18.13 -16.52
N GLN A 3 8.46 -19.08 -17.40
CA GLN A 3 8.30 -20.50 -17.13
C GLN A 3 9.21 -20.89 -15.94
N GLY A 4 8.69 -21.69 -15.01
CA GLY A 4 9.44 -22.12 -13.82
C GLY A 4 9.56 -21.07 -12.69
N PHE A 5 9.12 -19.82 -12.90
CA PHE A 5 9.20 -18.78 -11.87
C PHE A 5 8.48 -19.17 -10.57
N LYS A 6 7.26 -19.71 -10.66
CA LYS A 6 6.47 -20.13 -9.50
C LYS A 6 7.19 -21.22 -8.70
N HIS A 7 7.77 -22.20 -9.40
CA HIS A 7 8.48 -23.31 -8.76
C HIS A 7 9.71 -22.81 -8.01
N ARG A 8 10.54 -21.98 -8.66
CA ARG A 8 11.73 -21.42 -8.02
C ARG A 8 11.37 -20.53 -6.84
N LEU A 9 10.32 -19.71 -6.96
CA LEU A 9 9.83 -18.88 -5.87
C LEU A 9 9.40 -19.71 -4.65
N LEU A 10 8.63 -20.78 -4.87
CA LEU A 10 8.21 -21.68 -3.80
C LEU A 10 9.41 -22.33 -3.09
N GLN A 11 10.38 -22.83 -3.86
CA GLN A 11 11.59 -23.43 -3.30
C GLN A 11 12.36 -22.45 -2.41
N GLU A 12 12.56 -21.22 -2.86
CA GLU A 12 13.23 -20.18 -2.07
C GLU A 12 12.43 -19.82 -0.80
N LEU A 13 11.11 -19.71 -0.90
CA LEU A 13 10.25 -19.43 0.26
C LEU A 13 10.32 -20.55 1.31
N HIS A 14 10.26 -21.82 0.89
CA HIS A 14 10.41 -22.96 1.78
C HIS A 14 11.78 -22.98 2.47
N SER A 15 12.86 -22.73 1.73
CA SER A 15 14.22 -22.61 2.27
C SER A 15 14.30 -21.48 3.31
N ARG A 16 13.68 -20.32 3.06
CA ARG A 16 13.67 -19.19 4.00
C ARG A 16 12.86 -19.47 5.25
N LEU A 17 11.73 -20.17 5.15
CA LEU A 17 10.90 -20.52 6.31
C LEU A 17 11.64 -21.43 7.31
N GLN A 18 12.55 -22.28 6.83
CA GLN A 18 13.38 -23.15 7.67
C GLN A 18 14.50 -22.39 8.41
N SER A 19 14.73 -21.11 8.09
CA SER A 19 15.70 -20.29 8.83
C SER A 19 15.21 -19.99 10.24
N SER A 20 16.13 -20.08 11.23
CA SER A 20 15.90 -19.78 12.65
C SER A 20 15.20 -18.43 12.91
N LYS A 21 15.42 -17.43 12.03
CA LYS A 21 14.77 -16.11 12.12
C LYS A 21 13.25 -16.19 11.92
N TYR A 22 12.78 -17.02 10.99
CA TYR A 22 11.39 -17.12 10.61
C TYR A 22 10.68 -18.28 11.29
N GLN A 23 11.35 -19.42 11.48
CA GLN A 23 10.77 -20.59 12.14
C GLN A 23 10.27 -20.31 13.57
N LYS A 24 10.95 -19.43 14.32
CA LYS A 24 10.55 -19.05 15.68
C LYS A 24 9.40 -18.04 15.73
N ARG A 25 9.14 -17.31 14.64
CA ARG A 25 8.17 -16.20 14.57
C ARG A 25 6.94 -16.51 13.71
N LEU A 26 7.06 -17.40 12.74
CA LEU A 26 6.03 -17.75 11.77
C LEU A 26 5.76 -19.25 11.84
N SER A 27 4.60 -19.64 12.36
CA SER A 27 4.13 -21.03 12.41
C SER A 27 3.45 -21.45 11.10
N ILE A 28 4.07 -21.13 9.96
CA ILE A 28 3.53 -21.45 8.63
C ILE A 28 3.96 -22.86 8.23
N GLN A 29 3.00 -23.78 8.10
CA GLN A 29 3.25 -25.18 7.74
C GLN A 29 3.10 -25.46 6.24
N THR A 30 2.22 -24.74 5.56
CA THR A 30 1.93 -24.96 4.14
C THR A 30 1.89 -23.65 3.37
N LEU A 31 2.65 -23.56 2.29
CA LEU A 31 2.56 -22.48 1.31
C LEU A 31 1.75 -22.94 0.10
N LYS A 32 0.74 -22.15 -0.27
CA LYS A 32 -0.10 -22.41 -1.44
C LYS A 32 -0.10 -21.17 -2.33
N LEU A 33 0.12 -21.36 -3.62
CA LEU A 33 -0.04 -20.31 -4.63
C LEU A 33 -1.35 -20.57 -5.37
N HIS A 34 -2.28 -19.64 -5.27
CA HIS A 34 -3.55 -19.71 -6.01
C HIS A 34 -3.35 -19.20 -7.44
N GLU A 35 -3.88 -19.97 -8.40
CA GLU A 35 -3.84 -19.57 -9.79
C GLU A 35 -5.06 -18.71 -10.13
N PRO A 36 -4.87 -17.49 -10.68
CA PRO A 36 -5.97 -16.66 -11.10
C PRO A 36 -6.63 -17.23 -12.37
N PRO A 37 -7.91 -16.92 -12.63
CA PRO A 37 -8.64 -17.42 -13.80
C PRO A 37 -8.17 -16.80 -15.14
N VAL A 38 -7.35 -15.74 -15.08
CA VAL A 38 -6.83 -15.03 -16.27
C VAL A 38 -5.32 -14.92 -16.21
N LYS A 39 -4.72 -14.53 -17.35
CA LYS A 39 -3.27 -14.29 -17.44
C LYS A 39 -2.83 -13.30 -16.36
N ALA A 40 -1.69 -13.58 -15.71
CA ALA A 40 -1.20 -12.83 -14.56
C ALA A 40 -1.08 -11.31 -14.76
N ASN A 41 -0.82 -10.85 -15.99
CA ASN A 41 -0.75 -9.43 -16.35
C ASN A 41 -2.12 -8.74 -16.39
N CYS A 42 -3.21 -9.50 -16.58
CA CYS A 42 -4.58 -8.98 -16.69
C CYS A 42 -5.36 -9.08 -15.38
N VAL A 43 -4.83 -9.79 -14.37
CA VAL A 43 -5.56 -10.05 -13.11
C VAL A 43 -5.94 -8.76 -12.40
N ALA A 44 -5.04 -7.78 -12.36
CA ALA A 44 -5.31 -6.49 -11.73
C ALA A 44 -6.47 -5.76 -12.42
N TRP A 45 -6.47 -5.73 -13.76
CA TRP A 45 -7.55 -5.13 -14.54
C TRP A 45 -8.88 -5.86 -14.33
N LEU A 46 -8.89 -7.20 -14.37
CA LEU A 46 -10.10 -7.98 -14.11
C LEU A 46 -10.65 -7.70 -12.72
N GLY A 47 -9.80 -7.68 -11.70
CA GLY A 47 -10.20 -7.38 -10.32
C GLY A 47 -10.83 -5.99 -10.19
N SER A 48 -10.23 -4.98 -10.80
CA SER A 48 -10.78 -3.61 -10.82
C SER A 48 -12.09 -3.52 -11.61
N SER A 49 -12.23 -4.23 -12.73
CA SER A 49 -13.49 -4.26 -13.49
C SER A 49 -14.63 -4.90 -12.70
N ILE A 50 -14.34 -6.00 -11.98
CA ILE A 50 -15.31 -6.61 -11.07
C ILE A 50 -15.67 -5.63 -9.96
N PHE A 51 -14.67 -5.03 -9.30
CA PHE A 51 -14.88 -4.09 -8.20
C PHE A 51 -15.66 -2.84 -8.63
N GLY A 52 -15.38 -2.28 -9.80
CA GLY A 52 -16.10 -1.11 -10.33
C GLY A 52 -17.50 -1.42 -10.83
N SER A 53 -17.82 -2.69 -11.07
CA SER A 53 -19.19 -3.14 -11.37
C SER A 53 -20.03 -3.29 -10.09
N LEU A 54 -19.42 -3.20 -8.91
CA LEU A 54 -20.12 -3.20 -7.62
C LEU A 54 -20.49 -1.77 -7.22
N GLU A 55 -21.63 -1.60 -6.53
CA GLU A 55 -22.10 -0.29 -6.04
C GLU A 55 -21.21 0.32 -4.93
N VAL A 56 -20.22 -0.43 -4.43
CA VAL A 56 -19.27 0.00 -3.40
C VAL A 56 -18.36 1.14 -3.88
N LEU A 57 -18.20 1.33 -5.19
CA LEU A 57 -17.31 2.34 -5.73
C LEU A 57 -17.80 3.77 -5.42
N ALA A 58 -19.12 4.01 -5.40
CA ALA A 58 -19.68 5.34 -5.14
C ALA A 58 -19.24 5.89 -3.77
N ASP A 59 -19.27 5.05 -2.73
CA ASP A 59 -18.90 5.44 -1.35
C ASP A 59 -17.39 5.59 -1.12
N ARG A 60 -16.57 5.00 -1.99
CA ARG A 60 -15.11 4.92 -1.81
C ARG A 60 -14.33 5.77 -2.80
N SER A 61 -14.99 6.29 -3.83
CA SER A 61 -14.39 7.14 -4.85
C SER A 61 -14.48 8.63 -4.45
N VAL A 62 -13.58 9.44 -5.01
CA VAL A 62 -13.64 10.90 -4.86
C VAL A 62 -14.46 11.46 -6.01
N LEU A 63 -15.53 12.18 -5.68
CA LEU A 63 -16.37 12.83 -6.69
C LEU A 63 -15.67 14.05 -7.26
N ARG A 64 -16.05 14.42 -8.48
CA ARG A 64 -15.54 15.63 -9.13
C ARG A 64 -15.77 16.89 -8.28
N LEU A 65 -16.93 16.99 -7.62
CA LEU A 65 -17.27 18.16 -6.80
C LEU A 65 -16.37 18.26 -5.56
N ASP A 66 -16.04 17.12 -4.96
CA ASP A 66 -15.15 17.06 -3.80
C ASP A 66 -13.73 17.46 -4.19
N TYR A 67 -13.25 16.99 -5.36
CA TYR A 67 -11.94 17.38 -5.88
C TYR A 67 -11.85 18.86 -6.28
N ILE A 68 -12.95 19.47 -6.75
CA ILE A 68 -12.98 20.92 -7.02
C ILE A 68 -12.88 21.72 -5.72
N ARG A 69 -13.47 21.21 -4.62
CA ARG A 69 -13.42 21.84 -3.31
C ARG A 69 -12.04 21.73 -2.67
N ASP A 70 -11.45 20.55 -2.73
CA ASP A 70 -10.09 20.26 -2.25
C ASP A 70 -9.34 19.49 -3.34
N PRO A 71 -8.43 20.14 -4.10
CA PRO A 71 -7.75 19.55 -5.26
C PRO A 71 -6.62 18.60 -4.83
N SER A 72 -6.98 17.59 -4.06
CA SER A 72 -6.11 16.55 -3.55
C SER A 72 -6.83 15.20 -3.57
N ILE A 73 -6.14 14.16 -4.06
CA ILE A 73 -6.61 12.79 -3.94
C ILE A 73 -5.94 12.21 -2.68
N PRO A 74 -6.70 11.68 -1.71
CA PRO A 74 -6.12 11.13 -0.50
C PRO A 74 -5.26 9.91 -0.82
N ASP A 75 -3.98 9.97 -0.47
CA ASP A 75 -3.08 8.81 -0.46
C ASP A 75 -3.18 8.05 0.88
N TRP A 76 -2.46 6.95 1.02
CA TRP A 76 -2.49 6.14 2.26
C TRP A 76 -2.01 6.92 3.50
N CYS A 77 -1.10 7.87 3.31
CA CYS A 77 -0.50 8.68 4.37
C CYS A 77 -1.25 10.00 4.59
N SER A 78 -2.25 10.28 3.76
CA SER A 78 -2.97 11.55 3.76
C SER A 78 -3.80 11.59 5.02
N PHE A 79 -3.38 12.46 5.93
CA PHE A 79 -4.15 12.82 7.10
C PHE A 79 -5.35 13.65 6.62
N SER A 80 -6.37 12.96 6.14
CA SER A 80 -7.66 13.55 5.85
C SER A 80 -8.33 13.75 7.20
N SER A 81 -8.42 14.99 7.65
CA SER A 81 -9.37 15.37 8.70
C SER A 81 -10.76 14.99 8.21
N ARG A 82 -11.22 13.80 8.60
CA ARG A 82 -12.57 13.33 8.27
C ARG A 82 -13.54 14.31 8.92
N THR A 83 -14.15 15.14 8.10
CA THR A 83 -15.26 15.98 8.53
C THR A 83 -16.49 15.09 8.57
N ASN A 84 -17.16 15.02 9.72
CA ASN A 84 -18.43 14.31 9.84
C ASN A 84 -19.53 15.08 9.07
N GLU A 85 -20.68 14.45 8.87
CA GLU A 85 -21.87 15.00 8.19
C GLU A 85 -22.37 16.35 8.75
N ASN A 86 -21.91 16.73 9.95
CA ASN A 86 -22.23 17.97 10.64
C ASN A 86 -21.20 19.10 10.41
N GLY A 87 -20.12 18.85 9.65
CA GLY A 87 -19.08 19.84 9.36
C GLY A 87 -18.03 20.03 10.45
N ASP A 88 -17.99 19.18 11.47
CA ASP A 88 -16.98 19.21 12.52
C ASP A 88 -15.73 18.43 12.12
N VAL A 89 -14.57 19.07 12.24
CA VAL A 89 -13.26 18.43 12.04
C VAL A 89 -12.91 17.61 13.27
N LEU A 90 -12.94 16.27 13.14
CA LEU A 90 -12.49 15.38 14.20
C LEU A 90 -10.95 15.40 14.32
N ALA A 91 -10.51 16.14 15.34
CA ALA A 91 -9.20 16.14 15.98
C ALA A 91 -7.97 16.47 15.12
N SER A 92 -7.50 17.71 15.31
CA SER A 92 -6.12 18.16 15.13
C SER A 92 -5.20 17.59 16.21
N GLU A 93 -4.15 16.88 15.82
CA GLU A 93 -2.80 17.02 16.38
C GLU A 93 -1.89 15.97 15.76
N GLN A 94 -0.89 16.38 14.96
CA GLN A 94 0.53 16.13 15.25
C GLN A 94 1.39 17.19 14.52
N LYS A 95 2.26 17.84 15.29
CA LYS A 95 3.21 18.88 14.86
C LYS A 95 4.12 18.36 13.73
N PRO A 96 4.38 19.13 12.65
CA PRO A 96 5.20 18.67 11.55
C PRO A 96 6.63 18.33 12.02
N LEU A 97 7.08 17.12 11.70
CA LEU A 97 8.49 16.75 11.78
C LEU A 97 9.24 17.57 10.74
N THR A 98 9.85 18.67 11.17
CA THR A 98 10.73 19.45 10.32
C THR A 98 11.94 18.58 9.92
N PRO A 99 12.36 18.59 8.64
CA PRO A 99 13.60 17.94 8.26
C PRO A 99 14.74 18.68 8.95
N LYS A 100 15.50 17.97 9.79
CA LYS A 100 16.77 18.48 10.35
C LYS A 100 17.64 18.90 9.17
N LYS A 101 17.90 20.21 9.03
CA LYS A 101 18.94 20.70 8.11
C LYS A 101 20.26 20.01 8.48
N LEU A 102 20.75 19.13 7.61
CA LEU A 102 22.13 18.66 7.70
C LEU A 102 23.03 19.86 7.39
N ASN A 103 23.66 20.41 8.42
CA ASN A 103 24.76 21.35 8.26
C ASN A 103 25.96 20.57 7.72
N PHE A 104 26.22 20.68 6.42
CA PHE A 104 27.53 20.33 5.88
C PHE A 104 28.52 21.38 6.34
N GLY A 105 29.47 20.96 7.19
CA GLY A 105 30.53 21.81 7.71
C GLY A 105 31.35 22.43 6.58
N SER A 106 31.66 23.71 6.73
CA SER A 106 32.53 24.48 5.85
C SER A 106 33.93 23.85 5.76
N PRO A 107 34.60 23.84 4.59
CA PRO A 107 35.97 23.36 4.48
C PRO A 107 36.92 24.35 5.16
N SER A 108 37.79 23.86 6.05
CA SER A 108 38.90 24.62 6.59
C SER A 108 39.86 24.98 5.44
N LYS A 109 40.13 26.27 5.25
CA LYS A 109 41.20 26.72 4.39
C LYS A 109 42.55 26.38 5.04
N SER A 110 43.42 25.71 4.29
CA SER A 110 44.87 25.60 4.54
C SER A 110 45.54 26.95 4.51
#